data_AF-A0A5K0ZBR2-F1
#
_entry.id   AF-A0A5K0ZBR2-F1
#
_cell.length_a   1.000
_cell.length_b   1.000
_cell.length_c   1.000
_cell.angle_alpha   90.00
_cell.angle_beta   90.00
_cell.angle_gamma   90.00
#
_symmetry.space_group_name_H-M   'P 1'
#
loop_
_entity.id
_entity.type
_entity.pdbx_description
1 polymer ?
#
loop_
_entity_poly.entity_id
_entity_poly.type
_entity_poly.pdbx_seq_one_letter_code
_entity_poly.pdbx_strand_id
1 'polypeptide(L)'
;VVVSFLFCVFTGDKMGGTAAESSCWRTTRRNAGRKNYDENMIDEIMESHLGSIPKKRNRTVADLQKETELEAMIALSLGFPIDALLDEEIRAGVVSELGGREQNDYIVVRNHILCMWRDNVGKYLHKNEIMES
;
A
#
# COMPACT_ATOMS: atom_id res chain seq x y z
N VAL A 1 -7.18 8.94 16.86
CA VAL A 1 -7.62 8.70 15.46
C VAL A 1 -6.70 7.71 14.76
N VAL A 2 -5.40 8.00 14.61
CA VAL A 2 -4.45 7.10 13.91
C VAL A 2 -4.28 5.73 14.60
N VAL A 3 -4.10 5.72 15.93
CA VAL A 3 -4.03 4.48 16.73
C VAL A 3 -5.33 3.67 16.63
N SER A 4 -6.49 4.33 16.65
CA SER A 4 -7.80 3.70 16.49
C SER A 4 -7.99 3.10 15.09
N PHE A 5 -7.47 3.77 14.06
CA PHE A 5 -7.51 3.28 12.69
C PHE A 5 -6.61 2.05 12.50
N LEU A 6 -5.39 2.09 13.05
CA LEU A 6 -4.48 0.94 13.02
C LEU A 6 -5.11 -0.27 13.75
N PHE A 7 -5.72 -0.05 14.92
CA PHE A 7 -6.47 -1.08 15.62
C PHE A 7 -7.58 -1.65 14.73
N CYS A 8 -8.41 -0.81 14.08
CA CYS A 8 -9.48 -1.26 13.19
C CYS A 8 -8.97 -2.11 12.00
N VAL A 9 -7.82 -1.76 11.41
CA VAL A 9 -7.22 -2.52 10.31
C VAL A 9 -6.72 -3.90 10.79
N PHE A 10 -6.18 -3.99 12.01
CA PHE A 10 -5.61 -5.22 12.55
C PHE A 10 -6.62 -6.13 13.28
N THR A 11 -7.61 -5.57 13.99
CA THR A 11 -8.58 -6.35 14.76
C THR A 11 -9.84 -6.72 13.98
N GLY A 12 -10.02 -6.17 12.78
CA GLY A 12 -11.04 -6.64 11.85
C GLY A 12 -12.46 -6.61 12.40
N ASP A 13 -12.81 -5.57 13.17
CA ASP A 13 -14.19 -5.35 13.61
C ASP A 13 -15.08 -5.11 12.38
N LYS A 14 -15.74 -6.19 11.96
CA LYS A 14 -16.74 -6.19 10.91
C LYS A 14 -17.97 -5.45 11.40
N MET A 15 -18.20 -4.23 10.91
CA MET A 15 -19.55 -3.71 10.86
C MET A 15 -20.33 -4.49 9.81
N GLY A 16 -21.27 -5.31 10.29
CA GLY A 16 -22.21 -6.03 9.46
C GLY A 16 -23.02 -5.08 8.59
N GLY A 17 -22.87 -5.21 7.28
CA GLY A 17 -23.69 -4.57 6.27
C GLY A 17 -23.99 -5.59 5.18
N THR A 18 -25.16 -6.23 5.29
CA THR A 18 -25.74 -7.04 4.21
C THR A 18 -26.29 -6.12 3.13
N ALA A 19 -25.73 -6.16 1.93
CA ALA A 19 -26.44 -5.74 0.72
C ALA A 19 -25.77 -6.32 -0.53
N ALA A 20 -26.41 -7.37 -1.05
CA ALA A 20 -26.62 -7.70 -2.46
C ALA A 20 -25.45 -7.59 -3.45
N GLU A 21 -25.07 -8.77 -3.96
CA GLU A 21 -24.63 -8.95 -5.34
C GLU A 21 -25.37 -8.02 -6.30
N SER A 22 -24.60 -7.30 -7.11
CA SER A 22 -25.02 -6.92 -8.44
C SER A 22 -23.91 -7.29 -9.40
N SER A 23 -24.05 -8.49 -9.96
CA SER A 23 -23.40 -8.88 -11.20
C SER A 23 -23.88 -7.94 -12.31
N CYS A 24 -23.23 -6.78 -12.46
CA CYS A 24 -23.40 -5.96 -13.65
C CYS A 24 -22.53 -6.55 -14.75
N TRP A 25 -23.10 -7.52 -15.46
CA TRP A 25 -22.60 -7.88 -16.78
C TRP A 25 -22.46 -6.59 -17.59
N ARG A 26 -21.23 -6.21 -17.94
CA ARG A 26 -21.01 -5.29 -19.05
C ARG A 26 -20.46 -6.10 -20.19
N THR A 27 -21.34 -6.86 -20.82
CA THR A 27 -21.09 -7.37 -22.16
C THR A 27 -21.29 -6.23 -23.16
N THR A 28 -20.19 -5.87 -23.83
CA THR A 28 -20.01 -5.37 -25.22
C THR A 28 -18.83 -4.37 -25.21
N ARG A 29 -17.84 -4.44 -26.10
CA ARG A 29 -17.92 -4.70 -27.54
C ARG A 29 -16.63 -5.38 -28.02
N ARG A 30 -16.74 -6.56 -28.64
CA ARG A 30 -15.70 -7.03 -29.57
C ARG A 30 -15.65 -6.05 -30.73
N ASN A 31 -14.58 -5.28 -30.83
CA ASN A 31 -14.03 -4.85 -32.10
C ASN A 31 -12.56 -4.47 -31.88
N ALA A 32 -11.68 -5.45 -31.90
CA ALA A 32 -10.26 -5.19 -32.13
C ALA A 32 -10.11 -4.87 -33.63
N GLY A 33 -10.53 -3.66 -34.02
CA GLY A 33 -10.08 -3.09 -35.28
C GLY A 33 -8.57 -3.12 -35.23
N ARG A 34 -7.93 -3.71 -36.25
CA ARG A 34 -6.48 -3.60 -36.44
C ARG A 34 -6.14 -2.13 -36.29
N LYS A 35 -5.39 -1.76 -35.25
CA LYS A 35 -4.95 -0.38 -35.08
C LYS A 35 -4.05 -0.08 -36.28
N ASN A 36 -4.35 0.97 -37.03
CA ASN A 36 -3.53 1.45 -38.16
C ASN A 36 -2.25 2.17 -37.68
N TYR A 37 -1.78 1.84 -36.49
CA TYR A 37 -0.60 2.42 -35.87
C TYR A 37 0.34 1.28 -35.53
N ASP A 38 1.59 1.40 -35.99
CA ASP A 38 2.67 0.56 -35.54
C ASP A 38 3.06 1.00 -34.13
N GLU A 39 2.72 0.18 -33.12
CA GLU A 39 2.93 0.47 -31.70
C GLU A 39 4.42 0.80 -31.42
N ASN A 40 5.35 0.23 -32.20
CA ASN A 40 6.79 0.51 -32.06
C ASN A 40 7.17 1.95 -32.43
N MET A 41 6.50 2.58 -33.40
CA MET A 41 6.75 3.99 -33.74
C MET A 41 6.22 4.93 -32.66
N ILE A 42 5.08 4.59 -32.04
CA ILE A 42 4.52 5.36 -30.95
C ILE A 42 5.46 5.34 -29.74
N ASP A 43 6.09 4.19 -29.46
CA ASP A 43 7.09 4.05 -28.40
C ASP A 43 8.33 4.93 -28.65
N GLU A 44 8.88 4.97 -29.87
CA GLU A 44 10.07 5.76 -30.21
C GLU A 44 9.81 7.28 -30.18
N ILE A 45 8.63 7.71 -30.63
CA ILE A 45 8.21 9.13 -30.56
C ILE A 45 7.98 9.55 -29.09
N MET A 46 7.39 8.68 -28.27
CA MET A 46 7.25 8.95 -26.84
C MET A 46 8.61 9.05 -26.14
N GLU A 47 9.54 8.13 -26.43
CA GLU A 47 10.86 8.12 -25.81
C GLU A 47 11.69 9.35 -26.17
N SER A 48 11.62 9.81 -27.42
CA SER A 48 12.33 11.02 -27.87
C SER A 48 11.72 12.33 -27.34
N HIS A 49 10.41 12.37 -27.08
CA HIS A 49 9.73 13.61 -26.67
C HIS A 49 9.66 13.79 -25.15
N LEU A 50 9.55 12.71 -24.38
CA LEU A 50 9.38 12.76 -22.92
C LEU A 50 10.62 12.31 -22.14
N GLY A 51 11.63 11.73 -22.80
CA GLY A 51 12.69 10.98 -22.13
C GLY A 51 12.15 9.68 -21.55
N SER A 52 12.96 8.62 -21.52
CA SER A 52 12.56 7.24 -21.18
C SER A 52 11.40 7.13 -20.20
N ILE A 53 10.23 6.75 -20.71
CA ILE A 53 9.08 6.37 -19.90
C ILE A 53 9.54 5.18 -19.05
N PRO A 54 9.44 5.22 -17.71
CA PRO A 54 9.91 4.12 -16.88
C PRO A 54 9.03 2.89 -17.12
N LYS A 55 9.46 2.01 -18.03
CA LYS A 55 9.01 0.61 -18.08
C LYS A 55 9.17 0.07 -16.67
N LYS A 56 8.05 -0.37 -16.07
CA LYS A 56 7.89 -0.94 -14.72
C LYS A 56 9.21 -1.54 -14.22
N ARG A 57 10.05 -0.71 -13.57
CA ARG A 57 11.42 -1.07 -13.23
C ARG A 57 11.32 -2.11 -12.13
N ASN A 58 11.95 -3.27 -12.32
CA ASN A 58 12.13 -4.22 -11.22
C ASN A 58 12.85 -3.45 -10.10
N ARG A 59 12.14 -3.18 -8.98
CA ARG A 59 12.68 -2.43 -7.84
C ARG A 59 13.97 -3.12 -7.40
N THR A 60 15.07 -2.37 -7.32
CA THR A 60 16.32 -2.94 -6.80
C THR A 60 16.23 -3.05 -5.28
N VAL A 61 17.03 -3.93 -4.65
CA VAL A 61 17.06 -4.06 -3.19
C VAL A 61 17.37 -2.71 -2.51
N ALA A 62 18.18 -1.87 -3.15
CA ALA A 62 18.48 -0.53 -2.66
C ALA A 62 17.27 0.42 -2.73
N ASP A 63 16.36 0.24 -3.69
CA ASP A 63 15.14 1.04 -3.77
C ASP A 63 14.16 0.65 -2.66
N LEU A 64 14.01 -0.65 -2.39
CA LEU A 64 13.18 -1.15 -1.27
C LEU A 64 13.68 -0.67 0.10
N GLN A 65 15.01 -0.62 0.30
CA GLN A 65 15.58 -0.10 1.53
C GLN A 65 15.29 1.40 1.72
N LYS A 66 15.28 2.18 0.63
CA LYS A 66 14.92 3.60 0.68
C LYS A 66 13.42 3.79 0.94
N GLU A 67 12.58 2.96 0.34
CA GLU A 67 11.13 2.96 0.58
C GLU A 67 10.84 2.72 2.07
N THR A 68 11.44 1.67 2.67
CA THR A 68 11.29 1.38 4.11
C THR A 68 11.85 2.48 5.03
N GLU A 69 12.96 3.12 4.65
CA GLU A 69 13.49 4.27 5.38
C GLU A 69 12.53 5.46 5.33
N LEU A 70 11.97 5.77 4.16
CA LEU A 70 10.96 6.83 4.00
C LEU A 70 9.71 6.53 4.83
N GLU A 71 9.28 5.27 4.88
CA GLU A 71 8.13 4.87 5.68
C GLU A 71 8.36 5.09 7.18
N ALA A 72 9.56 4.74 7.66
CA ALA A 72 9.97 5.01 9.04
C ALA A 72 10.00 6.52 9.33
N MET A 73 10.49 7.35 8.40
CA MET A 73 10.50 8.81 8.57
C MET A 73 9.09 9.41 8.63
N ILE A 74 8.16 8.90 7.80
CA ILE A 74 6.76 9.32 7.82
C ILE A 74 6.10 8.93 9.14
N ALA A 75 6.31 7.69 9.60
CA ALA A 75 5.79 7.22 10.89
C ALA A 75 6.33 8.06 12.06
N LEU A 76 7.63 8.37 12.07
CA LEU A 76 8.23 9.26 13.06
C LEU A 76 7.55 10.64 13.06
N SER A 77 7.28 11.19 11.88
CA SER A 77 6.58 12.48 11.74
C SER A 77 5.14 12.45 12.29
N LEU A 78 4.52 11.27 12.36
CA LEU A 78 3.20 11.05 12.96
C LEU A 78 3.27 10.78 14.48
N GLY A 79 4.46 10.79 15.06
CA GLY A 79 4.69 10.56 16.49
C GLY A 79 4.85 9.09 16.86
N PHE A 80 5.07 8.20 15.90
CA PHE A 80 5.32 6.78 16.16
C PHE A 80 6.83 6.50 16.22
N PRO A 81 7.34 5.79 17.25
CA PRO A 81 8.75 5.46 17.36
C PRO A 81 9.18 4.48 16.26
N ILE A 82 10.39 4.67 15.73
CA ILE A 82 10.90 3.90 14.57
C ILE A 82 11.14 2.43 14.92
N ASP A 83 11.63 2.16 16.13
CA ASP A 83 12.16 0.85 16.56
C ASP A 83 11.47 0.30 17.82
N ALA A 84 10.46 1.01 18.35
CA ALA A 84 9.73 0.61 19.55
C ALA A 84 8.21 0.50 19.31
N LEU A 85 7.54 -0.17 20.26
CA LEU A 85 6.09 -0.18 20.36
C LEU A 85 5.65 0.89 21.36
N LEU A 86 4.48 1.48 21.13
CA LEU A 86 3.83 2.34 22.11
C LEU A 86 3.15 1.50 23.21
N ASP A 87 2.93 2.11 24.37
CA ASP A 87 2.26 1.46 25.49
C ASP A 87 0.85 0.98 25.12
N GLU A 88 0.14 1.68 24.24
CA GLU A 88 -1.16 1.27 23.71
C GLU A 88 -1.08 -0.05 22.93
N GLU A 89 -0.05 -0.19 22.09
CA GLU A 89 0.18 -1.38 21.27
C GLU A 89 0.57 -2.57 22.15
N ILE A 90 1.40 -2.33 23.17
CA ILE A 90 1.78 -3.34 24.17
C ILE A 90 0.54 -3.80 24.95
N ARG A 91 -0.33 -2.87 25.38
CA ARG A 91 -1.60 -3.22 26.06
C ARG A 91 -2.57 -3.99 25.17
N ALA A 92 -2.54 -3.75 23.86
CA ALA A 92 -3.35 -4.48 22.89
C ALA A 92 -2.82 -5.91 22.61
N GLY A 93 -1.60 -6.23 23.03
CA GLY A 93 -1.02 -7.56 22.84
C GLY A 93 -0.76 -7.91 21.38
N VAL A 94 -0.35 -6.91 20.57
CA VAL A 94 -0.12 -7.09 19.12
C VAL A 94 1.02 -8.06 18.79
N VAL A 95 1.92 -8.30 19.74
CA VAL A 95 3.11 -9.15 19.62
C VAL A 95 3.18 -10.05 20.84
N SER A 96 3.65 -11.28 20.67
CA SER A 96 3.71 -12.27 21.76
C SER A 96 4.90 -12.04 22.70
N GLU A 97 6.06 -11.64 22.15
CA GLU A 97 7.30 -11.39 22.90
C GLU A 97 7.96 -10.07 22.50
N LEU A 98 8.28 -9.23 23.49
CA LEU A 98 8.98 -7.95 23.28
C LEU A 98 10.48 -8.18 23.02
N GLY A 99 11.04 -7.44 22.07
CA GLY A 99 12.44 -7.54 21.64
C GLY A 99 12.72 -8.65 20.63
N GLY A 100 11.69 -9.37 20.18
CA GLY A 100 11.80 -10.43 19.18
C GLY A 100 11.74 -9.94 17.73
N ARG A 101 11.93 -10.88 16.78
CA ARG A 101 11.73 -10.62 15.34
C ARG A 101 10.29 -10.19 15.03
N GLU A 102 9.32 -10.79 15.71
CA GLU A 102 7.90 -10.48 15.55
C GLU A 102 7.60 -8.99 15.79
N GLN A 103 8.26 -8.36 16.76
CA GLN A 103 8.13 -6.93 17.01
C GLN A 103 8.65 -6.10 15.82
N ASN A 104 9.80 -6.47 15.26
CA ASN A 104 10.36 -5.77 14.11
C ASN A 104 9.46 -5.90 12.88
N ASP A 105 8.96 -7.11 12.60
CA ASP A 105 8.04 -7.38 11.50
C ASP A 105 6.75 -6.56 11.64
N TYR A 106 6.19 -6.48 12.86
CA TYR A 106 5.02 -5.65 13.14
C TYR A 106 5.29 -4.15 12.90
N ILE A 107 6.43 -3.64 13.37
CA ILE A 107 6.83 -2.24 13.19
C ILE A 107 6.93 -1.87 11.72
N VAL A 108 7.52 -2.75 10.89
CA VAL A 108 7.63 -2.54 9.44
C VAL A 108 6.25 -2.45 8.80
N VAL A 109 5.36 -3.42 9.07
CA VAL A 109 4.00 -3.42 8.53
C VAL A 109 3.18 -2.21 9.01
N ARG A 110 3.31 -1.85 10.29
CA ARG A 110 2.68 -0.64 10.86
C ARG A 110 3.12 0.60 10.10
N ASN A 111 4.43 0.80 9.92
CA ASN A 111 4.98 1.97 9.26
C ASN A 111 4.49 2.06 7.80
N HIS A 112 4.46 0.93 7.10
CA HIS A 112 3.93 0.83 5.75
C HIS A 112 2.45 1.29 5.66
N ILE A 113 1.59 0.79 6.56
CA ILE A 113 0.16 1.17 6.60
C ILE A 113 -0.01 2.67 6.90
N LEU A 114 0.78 3.22 7.82
CA LEU A 114 0.73 4.65 8.15
C LEU A 114 1.06 5.53 6.94
N CYS A 115 1.98 5.08 6.09
CA CYS A 115 2.34 5.79 4.87
C CYS A 115 1.22 5.75 3.84
N MET A 116 0.65 4.56 3.58
CA MET A 116 -0.51 4.42 2.70
C MET A 116 -1.70 5.27 3.16
N TRP A 117 -1.92 5.36 4.48
CA TRP A 117 -2.99 6.18 5.02
C TRP A 117 -2.72 7.67 4.86
N ARG A 118 -1.45 8.10 5.02
CA ARG A 118 -1.06 9.50 4.82
C ARG A 118 -1.28 9.96 3.37
N ASP A 119 -1.08 9.09 2.40
CA ASP A 119 -1.31 9.40 0.99
C ASP A 119 -2.78 9.72 0.71
N ASN A 120 -3.72 9.05 1.39
CA ASN A 120 -5.14 9.33 1.26
C ASN A 120 -5.93 9.06 2.55
N VAL A 121 -5.93 10.04 3.44
CA VAL A 121 -6.59 9.98 4.76
C VAL A 121 -8.10 9.73 4.67
N GLY A 122 -8.73 10.14 3.57
CA GLY A 122 -10.18 10.00 3.36
C GLY A 122 -10.61 8.62 2.81
N LYS A 123 -9.65 7.77 2.42
CA LYS A 123 -9.93 6.45 1.86
C LYS A 123 -9.74 5.38 2.94
N TYR A 124 -10.67 4.43 3.01
CA TYR A 124 -10.49 3.21 3.77
C TYR A 124 -9.49 2.29 3.07
N LEU A 125 -8.44 1.89 3.79
CA LEU A 125 -7.47 0.91 3.30
C LEU A 125 -8.02 -0.51 3.46
N HIS A 126 -7.97 -1.29 2.38
CA HIS A 126 -8.29 -2.71 2.43
C HIS A 126 -7.02 -3.55 2.55
N LYS A 127 -7.11 -4.70 3.24
CA LYS A 127 -5.98 -5.62 3.45
C LYS A 127 -5.28 -6.01 2.14
N ASN A 128 -6.03 -6.21 1.06
CA ASN A 128 -5.46 -6.59 -0.24
C ASN A 128 -4.55 -5.50 -0.80
N GLU A 129 -4.91 -4.23 -0.62
CA GLU A 129 -4.10 -3.11 -1.12
C GLU A 129 -2.78 -2.99 -0.36
N ILE A 130 -2.80 -3.28 0.94
CA ILE A 130 -1.61 -3.28 1.81
C ILE A 130 -0.66 -4.44 1.44
N MET A 131 -1.18 -5.60 1.04
CA MET A 131 -0.37 -6.78 0.72
C MET A 131 0.28 -6.76 -0.67
N GLU A 132 -0.26 -5.96 -1.60
CA GLU A 132 0.22 -5.91 -3.00
C GLU A 132 1.29 -4.83 -3.25
N SER A 133 1.61 -4.03 -2.23
CA SER A 133 2.48 -2.84 -2.32
C SER A 133 3.98 -3.17 -2.18
#